data_AF-F8QGP6-F1
#
_entry.id   AF-F8QGP6-F1
#
_cell.length_a   1.000
_cell.length_b   1.000
_cell.length_c   1.000
_cell.angle_alpha   90.00
_cell.angle_beta   90.00
_cell.angle_gamma   90.00
#
_symmetry.space_group_name_H-M   'P 1'
#
loop_
_entity.id
_entity.type
_entity.pdbx_description
1 polymer ?
#
loop_
_entity_poly.entity_id
_entity_poly.type
_entity_poly.pdbx_seq_one_letter_code
_entity_poly.pdbx_strand_id
1 'polypeptide(L)'
;MYSTALLIEQLSLCEVPPSDLIVSLLQDDQYASHPVVIDLVVHRAWIIEALAGHDPTNQPLRWSQKMVQNACQSELQTLSTKENQWHFNASNASAEQIEQFCLKDMALQFQSSAPLLWDLLESLLSANSCPTDPDLENPATEDANVVALNKLEEEY
;
A
#
# COMPACT_ATOMS: atom_id res chain seq x y z
N MET A 1 -23.53 -1.88 33.45
CA MET A 1 -23.83 -2.37 32.09
C MET A 1 -25.14 -1.72 31.69
N TYR A 2 -25.12 -0.76 30.75
CA TYR A 2 -26.35 -0.10 30.29
C TYR A 2 -27.15 -1.07 29.42
N SER A 3 -28.47 -1.02 29.50
CA SER A 3 -29.33 -1.80 28.59
C SER A 3 -29.26 -1.18 27.20
N THR A 4 -28.71 -1.90 26.23
CA THR A 4 -28.66 -1.47 24.82
C THR A 4 -30.05 -1.17 24.28
N ALA A 5 -31.08 -1.88 24.76
CA ALA A 5 -32.48 -1.64 24.41
C ALA A 5 -32.96 -0.25 24.84
N LEU A 6 -32.57 0.21 26.04
CA LEU A 6 -32.95 1.54 26.53
C LEU A 6 -32.29 2.64 25.68
N LEU A 7 -31.02 2.45 25.30
CA LEU A 7 -30.32 3.43 24.46
C LEU A 7 -30.93 3.53 23.06
N ILE A 8 -31.32 2.41 22.46
CA ILE A 8 -32.01 2.38 21.17
C ILE A 8 -33.37 3.08 21.27
N GLU A 9 -34.12 2.83 22.33
CA GLU A 9 -35.41 3.50 22.57
C GLU A 9 -35.23 5.02 22.70
N GLN A 10 -34.24 5.48 23.47
CA GLN A 10 -33.97 6.92 23.61
C GLN A 10 -33.52 7.55 22.29
N LEU A 11 -32.67 6.87 21.51
CA LEU A 11 -32.27 7.35 20.17
C LEU A 11 -33.47 7.41 19.21
N SER A 12 -34.42 6.47 19.32
CA SER A 12 -35.63 6.47 18.48
C SER A 12 -36.56 7.65 18.77
N LEU A 13 -36.60 8.13 20.02
CA LEU A 13 -37.38 9.30 20.42
C LEU A 13 -36.81 10.61 19.86
N CYS A 14 -35.53 10.65 19.50
CA CYS A 14 -34.89 11.84 18.97
C CYS A 14 -35.17 12.07 17.47
N GLU A 15 -35.79 11.11 16.76
CA GLU A 15 -36.06 11.15 15.31
C GLU A 15 -34.81 11.42 14.43
N VAL A 16 -33.61 11.35 14.98
CA VAL A 16 -32.34 11.52 14.24
C VAL A 16 -31.78 10.15 13.91
N PRO A 17 -31.54 9.83 12.62
CA PRO A 17 -30.86 8.61 12.23
C PRO A 17 -29.48 8.53 12.90
N PRO A 18 -29.09 7.39 13.49
CA PRO A 18 -27.77 7.23 14.10
C PRO A 18 -26.62 7.53 13.14
N SER A 19 -26.78 7.24 11.85
CA SER A 19 -25.83 7.59 10.80
C SER A 19 -25.60 9.11 10.72
N ASP A 20 -26.68 9.87 10.73
CA ASP A 20 -26.65 11.33 10.55
C ASP A 20 -26.04 12.00 11.78
N LEU A 21 -26.33 11.47 12.97
CA LEU A 21 -25.69 11.88 14.22
C LEU A 21 -24.18 11.66 14.15
N ILE A 22 -23.74 10.43 13.80
CA ILE A 22 -22.31 10.09 13.73
C ILE A 22 -21.60 10.99 12.70
N VAL A 23 -22.18 11.13 11.51
CA VAL A 23 -21.59 11.98 10.45
C VAL A 23 -21.51 13.44 10.90
N SER A 24 -22.58 13.99 11.49
CA SER A 24 -22.60 15.38 11.96
C SER A 24 -21.57 15.62 13.07
N LEU A 25 -21.42 14.68 14.01
CA LEU A 25 -20.42 14.77 15.08
C LEU A 25 -18.98 14.72 14.54
N LEU A 26 -18.73 13.92 13.49
CA LEU A 26 -17.39 13.75 12.91
C LEU A 26 -17.02 14.87 11.93
N GLN A 27 -17.99 15.57 11.35
CA GLN A 27 -17.77 16.65 10.38
C GLN A 27 -17.67 18.04 11.02
N ASP A 28 -18.21 18.20 12.23
CA ASP A 28 -18.25 19.49 12.90
C ASP A 28 -17.06 19.65 13.87
N ASP A 29 -16.13 20.52 13.47
CA ASP A 29 -14.88 20.77 14.19
C ASP A 29 -15.08 21.21 15.65
N GLN A 30 -16.27 21.74 15.99
CA GLN A 30 -16.57 22.13 17.37
C GLN A 30 -16.59 20.94 18.34
N TYR A 31 -16.80 19.72 17.83
CA TYR A 31 -16.80 18.50 18.62
C TYR A 31 -15.50 17.71 18.52
N ALA A 32 -14.46 18.20 17.83
CA ALA A 32 -13.21 17.45 17.63
C ALA A 32 -12.54 16.99 18.94
N SER A 33 -12.67 17.78 20.02
CA SER A 33 -12.16 17.45 21.36
C SER A 33 -13.20 16.81 22.29
N HIS A 34 -14.42 16.56 21.80
CA HIS A 34 -15.47 15.96 22.61
C HIS A 34 -15.17 14.48 22.85
N PRO A 35 -15.36 13.95 24.08
CA PRO A 35 -15.01 12.56 24.41
C PRO A 35 -15.64 11.51 23.50
N VAL A 36 -16.86 11.76 23.02
CA VAL A 36 -17.57 10.86 22.09
C VAL A 36 -16.87 10.81 20.72
N VAL A 37 -16.42 11.95 20.20
CA VAL A 37 -15.71 11.99 18.91
C VAL A 37 -14.36 11.33 19.04
N ILE A 38 -13.64 11.59 20.14
CA ILE A 38 -12.37 10.93 20.43
C ILE A 38 -12.55 9.41 20.49
N ASP A 39 -13.57 8.93 21.21
CA ASP A 39 -13.87 7.50 21.31
C ASP A 39 -14.19 6.87 19.94
N LEU A 40 -15.04 7.51 19.13
CA LEU A 40 -15.36 7.08 17.77
C LEU A 40 -14.11 7.01 16.87
N VAL A 41 -13.25 8.02 16.94
CA VAL A 41 -12.02 8.08 16.13
C VAL A 41 -11.00 7.04 16.59
N VAL A 42 -10.85 6.83 17.90
CA VAL A 42 -9.95 5.81 18.47
C VAL A 42 -10.38 4.42 18.02
N HIS A 43 -11.67 4.10 18.06
CA HIS A 43 -12.21 2.79 17.72
C HIS A 43 -12.62 2.61 16.25
N ARG A 44 -12.28 3.55 15.37
CA ARG A 44 -12.71 3.58 13.96
C ARG A 44 -12.50 2.27 13.20
N ALA A 45 -11.37 1.59 13.42
CA ALA A 45 -11.05 0.33 12.73
C ALA A 45 -12.07 -0.76 13.07
N TRP A 46 -12.35 -0.95 14.37
CA TRP A 46 -13.32 -1.93 14.84
C TRP A 46 -14.74 -1.61 14.38
N ILE A 47 -15.10 -0.32 14.35
CA ILE A 47 -16.41 0.13 13.84
C ILE A 47 -16.54 -0.21 12.35
N ILE A 48 -15.53 0.10 11.54
CA ILE A 48 -15.53 -0.20 10.10
C ILE A 48 -15.58 -1.71 9.86
N GLU A 49 -14.82 -2.51 10.62
CA GLU A 49 -14.86 -3.97 10.53
C GLU A 49 -16.21 -4.55 10.92
N ALA A 50 -16.84 -4.05 12.00
CA ALA A 50 -18.18 -4.47 12.40
C ALA A 50 -19.21 -4.13 11.32
N LEU A 51 -19.16 -2.91 10.76
CA LEU A 51 -20.02 -2.51 9.65
C LEU A 51 -19.80 -3.40 8.41
N ALA A 52 -18.55 -3.75 8.11
CA ALA A 52 -18.21 -4.65 7.01
C ALA A 52 -18.74 -6.07 7.23
N GLY A 53 -18.68 -6.59 8.46
CA GLY A 53 -19.21 -7.91 8.80
C GLY A 53 -20.73 -8.02 8.70
N HIS A 54 -21.46 -6.90 8.84
CA HIS A 54 -22.91 -6.85 8.70
C HIS A 54 -23.41 -6.75 7.26
N ASP A 55 -22.53 -6.41 6.29
CA ASP A 55 -22.91 -6.27 4.89
C ASP A 55 -22.53 -7.49 4.05
N PRO A 56 -23.49 -8.29 3.56
CA PRO A 56 -23.21 -9.43 2.67
C PRO A 56 -22.78 -8.99 1.25
N THR A 57 -22.90 -7.71 0.89
CA THR A 57 -22.70 -7.21 -0.48
C THR A 57 -21.26 -6.82 -0.82
N ASN A 58 -20.31 -7.02 0.11
CA ASN A 58 -18.90 -6.61 -0.01
C ASN A 58 -18.73 -5.11 -0.38
N GLN A 59 -19.73 -4.26 -0.14
CA GLN A 59 -19.64 -2.85 -0.53
C GLN A 59 -18.58 -2.07 0.23
N PRO A 60 -18.39 -2.25 1.56
CA PRO A 60 -17.30 -1.64 2.31
C PRO A 60 -15.93 -1.95 1.72
N LEU A 61 -15.72 -3.21 1.28
CA LEU A 61 -14.48 -3.62 0.62
C LEU A 61 -14.32 -2.94 -0.75
N ARG A 62 -15.38 -2.87 -1.56
CA ARG A 62 -15.32 -2.18 -2.87
C ARG A 62 -15.06 -0.69 -2.72
N TRP A 63 -15.68 -0.06 -1.70
CA TRP A 63 -15.46 1.34 -1.40
C TRP A 63 -14.03 1.59 -0.95
N SER A 64 -13.47 0.77 -0.06
CA SER A 64 -12.08 0.92 0.39
C SER A 64 -11.08 0.69 -0.75
N GLN A 65 -11.31 -0.32 -1.61
CA GLN A 65 -10.52 -0.54 -2.82
C GLN A 65 -10.51 0.68 -3.73
N LYS A 66 -11.66 1.33 -3.93
CA LYS A 66 -11.77 2.55 -4.73
C LYS A 66 -10.98 3.71 -4.11
N MET A 67 -10.98 3.84 -2.78
CA MET A 67 -10.19 4.87 -2.09
C MET A 67 -8.68 4.65 -2.28
N VAL A 68 -8.21 3.42 -2.11
CA VAL A 68 -6.80 3.05 -2.35
C VAL A 68 -6.42 3.30 -3.80
N GLN A 69 -7.25 2.89 -4.77
CA GLN A 69 -7.01 3.14 -6.19
C GLN A 69 -6.88 4.62 -6.51
N ASN A 70 -7.77 5.46 -5.98
CA ASN A 70 -7.71 6.91 -6.19
C ASN A 70 -6.43 7.51 -5.60
N ALA A 71 -6.02 7.07 -4.41
CA ALA A 71 -4.77 7.52 -3.77
C ALA A 71 -3.54 7.12 -4.62
N CYS A 72 -3.45 5.84 -5.02
CA CYS A 72 -2.39 5.37 -5.92
C CYS A 72 -2.36 6.15 -7.24
N GLN A 73 -3.52 6.47 -7.81
CA GLN A 73 -3.60 7.24 -9.06
C GLN A 73 -3.07 8.67 -8.87
N SER A 74 -3.39 9.31 -7.75
CA SER A 74 -2.88 10.64 -7.41
C SER A 74 -1.36 10.63 -7.22
N GLU A 75 -0.84 9.63 -6.53
CA GLU A 75 0.60 9.44 -6.35
C GLU A 75 1.30 9.16 -7.68
N LEU A 76 0.73 8.30 -8.53
CA LEU A 76 1.26 8.01 -9.86
C LEU A 76 1.26 9.24 -10.78
N GLN A 77 0.22 10.08 -10.71
CA GLN A 77 0.20 11.36 -11.42
C GLN A 77 1.31 12.29 -10.94
N THR A 78 1.55 12.32 -9.63
CA THR A 78 2.64 13.09 -9.03
C THR A 78 3.99 12.60 -9.56
N LEU A 79 4.25 11.30 -9.53
CA LEU A 79 5.48 10.71 -10.09
C LEU A 79 5.66 11.00 -11.57
N SER A 80 4.58 10.94 -12.35
CA SER A 80 4.58 11.16 -13.80
C SER A 80 4.60 12.64 -14.20
N THR A 81 4.78 13.57 -13.26
CA THR A 81 5.02 14.97 -13.61
C THR A 81 6.45 15.17 -14.10
N LYS A 82 6.62 16.11 -15.04
CA LYS A 82 7.94 16.40 -15.66
C LYS A 82 9.00 16.82 -14.65
N GLU A 83 8.58 17.41 -13.54
CA GLU A 83 9.43 17.88 -12.45
C GLU A 83 10.13 16.72 -11.72
N ASN A 84 9.50 15.54 -11.71
CA ASN A 84 10.04 14.37 -11.03
C ASN A 84 11.01 13.54 -11.89
N GLN A 85 11.28 13.92 -13.15
CA GLN A 85 12.25 13.26 -14.04
C GLN A 85 12.03 11.75 -14.30
N TRP A 86 10.88 11.21 -13.91
CA TRP A 86 10.48 9.82 -14.15
C TRP A 86 10.20 9.48 -15.62
N HIS A 87 10.25 10.46 -16.51
CA HIS A 87 10.21 10.26 -17.95
C HIS A 87 11.60 9.90 -18.50
N PHE A 88 12.21 8.83 -18.00
CA PHE A 88 13.42 8.31 -18.62
C PHE A 88 13.04 7.63 -19.95
N ASN A 89 13.25 8.34 -21.06
CA ASN A 89 13.08 7.77 -22.39
C ASN A 89 14.37 7.08 -22.82
N ALA A 90 14.46 5.78 -22.58
CA ALA A 90 15.63 4.97 -22.94
C ALA A 90 16.01 5.07 -24.42
N SER A 91 15.05 5.31 -25.32
CA SER A 91 15.30 5.44 -26.76
C SER A 91 15.95 6.77 -27.16
N ASN A 92 15.84 7.80 -26.32
CA ASN A 92 16.42 9.13 -26.54
C ASN A 92 17.47 9.50 -25.49
N ALA A 93 17.85 8.58 -24.60
CA ALA A 93 18.81 8.83 -23.54
C ALA A 93 20.22 9.01 -24.12
N SER A 94 20.93 10.05 -23.71
CA SER A 94 22.34 10.21 -24.05
C SER A 94 23.20 9.17 -23.30
N ALA A 95 24.41 8.89 -23.80
CA ALA A 95 25.34 8.00 -23.10
C ALA A 95 25.62 8.46 -21.65
N GLU A 96 25.73 9.76 -21.43
CA GLU A 96 25.92 10.37 -20.10
C GLU A 96 24.70 10.13 -19.18
N GLN A 97 23.47 10.20 -19.72
CA GLN A 97 22.25 9.92 -18.96
C GLN A 97 22.11 8.45 -18.59
N ILE A 98 22.63 7.55 -19.43
CA ILE A 98 22.67 6.11 -19.15
C ILE A 98 23.71 5.81 -18.07
N GLU A 99 24.90 6.45 -18.13
CA GLU A 99 25.94 6.29 -17.10
C GLU A 99 25.52 6.87 -15.74
N GLN A 100 24.73 7.95 -15.73
CA GLN A 100 24.21 8.58 -14.52
C GLN A 100 22.90 7.95 -14.02
N PHE A 101 22.30 7.01 -14.79
CA PHE A 101 21.07 6.36 -14.39
C PHE A 101 21.31 5.44 -13.18
N CYS A 102 20.69 5.77 -12.06
CA CYS A 102 20.77 4.99 -10.84
C CYS A 102 19.37 4.53 -10.44
N LEU A 103 19.11 3.22 -10.58
CA LEU A 103 17.83 2.62 -10.18
C LEU A 103 17.56 2.81 -8.69
N LYS A 104 18.61 2.82 -7.86
CA LYS A 104 18.50 3.04 -6.42
C LYS A 104 17.98 4.44 -6.10
N ASP A 105 18.46 5.45 -6.81
CA ASP A 105 18.02 6.84 -6.60
C ASP A 105 16.57 7.02 -7.05
N MET A 106 16.16 6.36 -8.16
CA MET A 106 14.76 6.32 -8.57
C MET A 106 13.86 5.59 -7.57
N ALA A 107 14.32 4.49 -6.97
CA ALA A 107 13.55 3.77 -5.96
C ALA A 107 13.36 4.60 -4.69
N LEU A 108 14.40 5.32 -4.25
CA LEU A 108 14.30 6.25 -3.12
C LEU A 108 13.33 7.40 -3.42
N GLN A 109 13.41 7.97 -4.63
CA GLN A 109 12.47 9.00 -5.07
C GLN A 109 11.04 8.46 -5.21
N PHE A 110 10.87 7.19 -5.64
CA PHE A 110 9.58 6.52 -5.66
C PHE A 110 8.99 6.50 -4.25
N GLN A 111 9.73 5.92 -3.31
CA GLN A 111 9.29 5.74 -1.93
C GLN A 111 8.94 7.07 -1.27
N SER A 112 9.71 8.14 -1.53
CA SER A 112 9.43 9.46 -0.95
C SER A 112 8.22 10.15 -1.56
N SER A 113 7.95 9.92 -2.85
CA SER A 113 6.96 10.69 -3.62
C SER A 113 5.61 9.99 -3.78
N ALA A 114 5.60 8.67 -3.59
CA ALA A 114 4.42 7.81 -3.69
C ALA A 114 4.51 6.63 -2.69
N PRO A 115 4.45 6.92 -1.38
CA PRO A 115 4.64 5.91 -0.35
C PRO A 115 3.56 4.82 -0.39
N LEU A 116 2.29 5.16 -0.66
CA LEU A 116 1.21 4.18 -0.66
C LEU A 116 1.32 3.22 -1.84
N LEU A 117 1.71 3.72 -3.01
CA LEU A 117 1.98 2.90 -4.19
C LEU A 117 3.25 2.04 -4.00
N TRP A 118 4.27 2.57 -3.32
CA TRP A 118 5.47 1.83 -2.97
C TRP A 118 5.15 0.64 -2.04
N ASP A 119 4.41 0.86 -0.96
CA ASP A 119 4.03 -0.19 0.00
C ASP A 119 3.18 -1.28 -0.69
N LEU A 120 2.30 -0.88 -1.61
CA LEU A 120 1.52 -1.81 -2.43
C LEU A 120 2.45 -2.64 -3.34
N LEU A 121 3.41 -2.02 -4.01
CA LEU A 121 4.36 -2.69 -4.88
C LEU A 121 5.24 -3.67 -4.08
N GLU A 122 5.77 -3.24 -2.93
CA GLU A 122 6.53 -4.09 -2.01
C GLU A 122 5.72 -5.31 -1.59
N SER A 123 4.47 -5.10 -1.14
CA SER A 123 3.56 -6.18 -0.77
C SER A 123 3.32 -7.18 -1.92
N LEU A 124 3.18 -6.70 -3.15
CA LEU A 124 2.98 -7.55 -4.33
C LEU A 124 4.25 -8.32 -4.73
N LEU A 125 5.42 -7.70 -4.62
CA LEU A 125 6.70 -8.36 -4.90
C LEU A 125 7.03 -9.40 -3.83
N SER A 126 6.79 -9.09 -2.55
CA SER A 126 6.98 -10.01 -1.42
C SER A 126 6.03 -11.21 -1.46
N ALA A 127 4.86 -11.09 -2.10
CA ALA A 127 3.94 -12.20 -2.28
C ALA A 127 4.49 -13.30 -3.22
N ASN A 128 5.39 -12.94 -4.13
CA ASN A 128 6.03 -13.87 -5.08
C ASN A 128 7.38 -14.42 -4.59
N SER A 129 8.02 -13.77 -3.62
CA SER A 129 9.15 -14.36 -2.92
C SER A 129 8.61 -15.43 -1.96
N CYS A 130 8.45 -16.66 -2.48
CA CYS A 130 8.54 -17.83 -1.62
C CYS A 130 9.80 -17.66 -0.77
N PRO A 131 9.78 -17.84 0.56
CA PRO A 131 10.99 -17.78 1.35
C PRO A 131 11.95 -18.83 0.79
N THR A 132 12.91 -18.37 -0.01
CA THR A 132 14.09 -19.15 -0.33
C THR A 132 14.74 -19.45 1.00
N ASP A 133 14.78 -20.74 1.33
CA ASP A 133 15.46 -21.26 2.50
C ASP A 133 16.81 -20.53 2.68
N PRO A 134 17.08 -19.97 3.87
CA PRO A 134 18.33 -19.27 4.16
C PRO A 134 19.58 -20.20 4.20
N ASP A 135 19.46 -21.45 3.75
CA ASP A 135 20.52 -22.47 3.80
C ASP A 135 21.21 -22.73 2.45
N LEU A 136 20.96 -21.91 1.42
CA LEU A 136 21.65 -22.03 0.12
C LEU A 136 22.58 -20.86 -0.19
N GLU A 137 23.30 -20.37 0.81
CA GLU A 137 24.62 -19.74 0.59
C GLU A 137 25.65 -20.36 1.53
N ASN A 138 26.46 -21.28 1.01
CA ASN A 138 27.87 -21.28 1.34
C ASN A 138 28.72 -21.72 0.12
N PRO A 139 29.90 -21.12 -0.07
CA PRO A 139 30.58 -20.94 -1.34
C PRO A 139 31.66 -22.01 -1.59
N ALA A 140 31.76 -22.41 -2.84
CA ALA A 140 32.86 -23.12 -3.54
C ALA A 140 32.14 -23.93 -4.62
N THR A 141 32.24 -23.66 -5.90
CA THR A 141 33.50 -23.72 -6.66
C THR A 141 33.35 -22.95 -7.98
N GLU A 142 33.89 -21.74 -8.04
CA GLU A 142 34.62 -21.33 -9.23
C GLU A 142 35.86 -22.25 -9.30
N ASP A 143 35.90 -23.17 -10.28
CA ASP A 143 37.13 -23.79 -10.85
C ASP A 143 36.91 -25.15 -11.56
N ALA A 144 35.67 -25.64 -11.71
CA ALA A 144 35.45 -26.91 -12.42
C ALA A 144 35.16 -26.79 -13.93
N ASN A 145 34.85 -25.59 -14.46
CA ASN A 145 34.33 -25.45 -15.83
C ASN A 145 35.32 -24.87 -16.87
N VAL A 146 36.57 -24.57 -16.47
CA VAL A 146 37.63 -24.14 -17.41
C VAL A 146 38.58 -25.30 -17.78
N VAL A 147 38.53 -26.43 -17.05
CA VAL A 147 39.34 -27.63 -17.35
C VAL A 147 38.60 -28.62 -18.26
N ALA A 148 37.27 -28.55 -18.34
CA ALA A 148 36.47 -29.42 -19.20
C ALA A 148 36.45 -29.00 -20.68
N LEU A 149 36.75 -27.73 -20.99
CA LEU A 149 36.78 -27.22 -22.37
C LEU A 149 38.13 -27.40 -23.08
N ASN A 150 39.23 -27.62 -22.34
CA ASN A 150 40.56 -27.86 -22.93
C ASN A 150 40.89 -29.35 -23.17
N LYS A 151 39.93 -30.26 -23.00
CA LYS A 151 40.11 -31.70 -23.29
C LYS A 151 39.32 -32.19 -24.51
N LEU A 152 38.68 -31.29 -25.26
CA LEU A 152 37.95 -31.62 -26.49
C LEU A 152 38.60 -31.06 -27.77
N GLU A 153 39.81 -30.47 -27.68
CA GLU A 153 40.57 -30.00 -28.85
C GLU A 153 41.87 -30.79 -29.12
N GLU A 154 42.13 -31.91 -28.43
CA GLU A 154 43.29 -32.80 -28.74
C GLU A 154 42.93 -34.20 -29.29
N GLU A 155 41.66 -34.50 -29.51
CA GLU A 155 41.26 -35.67 -30.31
C GLU A 155 40.19 -35.27 -31.33
N TYR A 156 40.60 -34.58 -32.40
CA TYR A 156 40.17 -34.83 -33.81
C TYR A 156 40.91 -33.91 -34.79
#